data_AF-A0A952NA05-F1
#
_entry.id   AF-A0A952NA05-F1
#
_cell.length_a   1.000
_cell.length_b   1.000
_cell.length_c   1.000
_cell.angle_alpha   90.00
_cell.angle_beta   90.00
_cell.angle_gamma   90.00
#
_symmetry.space_group_name_H-M   'P 1'
#
loop_
_entity.id
_entity.type
_entity.pdbx_description
1 polymer ?
#
loop_
_entity_poly.entity_id
_entity_poly.type
_entity_poly.pdbx_seq_one_letter_code
_entity_poly.pdbx_strand_id
1 'polypeptide(L)'
;MAFLLYERIQNKDDIVIVPTGINFKLAGYNAIYDLWKERGCPFNCGWNISMEDLNKYYQKKLNTNSAYHFIIDFDPNSKSRIGLIEILDIYVFTVGSDNGKNIAWNPLMLRMQDILYEEYSDNKFPADKEKVISQIKYPSKIELKEFVEFLYLNGDDKYWNWGRNGMTNAVFIQGEVRNYFKQYF
;
A
#
# COMPACT_ATOMS: atom_id res chain seq x y z
N MET A 1 0.81 1.49 11.98
CA MET A 1 0.41 1.21 10.59
C MET A 1 -0.47 -0.02 10.53
N ALA A 2 -1.59 0.05 9.82
CA ALA A 2 -2.48 -1.08 9.53
C ALA A 2 -2.81 -1.12 8.03
N PHE A 3 -2.92 -2.32 7.46
CA PHE A 3 -3.22 -2.55 6.04
C PHE A 3 -4.65 -3.09 5.93
N LEU A 4 -5.55 -2.28 5.39
CA LEU A 4 -7.00 -2.45 5.44
C LEU A 4 -7.56 -2.63 4.02
N LEU A 5 -8.41 -3.63 3.83
CA LEU A 5 -9.10 -3.84 2.57
C LEU A 5 -10.45 -3.13 2.60
N TYR A 6 -10.65 -2.21 1.66
CA TYR A 6 -11.91 -1.48 1.49
C TYR A 6 -12.61 -1.94 0.22
N GLU A 7 -13.93 -2.06 0.25
CA GLU A 7 -14.76 -2.39 -0.91
C GLU A 7 -15.33 -1.11 -1.53
N ARG A 8 -15.38 -1.06 -2.86
CA ARG A 8 -15.98 0.04 -3.61
C ARG A 8 -17.50 -0.12 -3.69
N ILE A 9 -18.22 0.91 -3.29
CA ILE A 9 -19.68 1.03 -3.40
C ILE A 9 -20.02 2.24 -4.27
N GLN A 10 -20.83 2.03 -5.30
CA GLN A 10 -21.40 3.13 -6.08
C GLN A 10 -22.60 3.71 -5.32
N ASN A 11 -22.55 4.99 -4.94
CA ASN A 11 -23.64 5.68 -4.28
C ASN A 11 -24.10 6.87 -5.13
N LYS A 12 -25.12 6.66 -5.97
CA LYS A 12 -25.59 7.63 -6.97
C LYS A 12 -24.41 8.06 -7.88
N ASP A 13 -24.06 9.34 -7.86
CA ASP A 13 -22.99 9.94 -8.65
C ASP A 13 -21.61 9.86 -7.96
N ASP A 14 -21.56 9.46 -6.68
CA ASP A 14 -20.33 9.39 -5.90
C ASP A 14 -19.83 7.95 -5.75
N ILE A 15 -18.51 7.81 -5.69
CA ILE A 15 -17.86 6.56 -5.27
C ILE A 15 -17.61 6.65 -3.76
N VAL A 16 -18.01 5.61 -3.04
CA VAL A 16 -17.77 5.46 -1.62
C VAL A 16 -16.99 4.18 -1.39
N ILE A 17 -16.10 4.19 -0.41
CA ILE A 17 -15.38 3.00 0.04
C ILE A 17 -15.73 2.67 1.49
N VAL A 18 -15.88 1.39 1.79
CA VAL A 18 -16.28 0.87 3.11
C VAL A 18 -15.31 -0.25 3.53
N PRO A 19 -14.83 -0.29 4.78
CA PRO A 19 -13.93 -1.33 5.22
C PRO A 19 -14.62 -2.69 5.21
N THR A 20 -13.92 -3.70 4.69
CA THR A 20 -14.41 -5.09 4.69
C THR A 20 -14.23 -5.79 6.05
N GLY A 21 -13.50 -5.17 6.98
CA GLY A 21 -13.01 -5.79 8.21
C GLY A 21 -11.82 -6.73 8.00
N ILE A 22 -11.34 -6.88 6.77
CA ILE A 22 -10.20 -7.75 6.43
C ILE A 22 -8.93 -6.91 6.36
N ASN A 23 -7.90 -7.37 7.07
CA ASN A 23 -6.56 -6.82 6.94
C ASN A 23 -5.78 -7.59 5.87
N PHE A 24 -5.05 -6.86 5.02
CA PHE A 24 -4.17 -7.47 4.02
C PHE A 24 -2.72 -7.45 4.47
N LYS A 25 -1.90 -8.31 3.86
CA LYS A 25 -0.45 -8.33 4.08
C LYS A 25 0.24 -8.33 2.73
N LEU A 26 1.15 -7.37 2.54
CA LEU A 26 1.96 -7.26 1.32
C LEU A 26 3.20 -8.14 1.40
N ALA A 27 3.85 -8.12 2.56
CA ALA A 27 5.14 -8.74 2.82
C ALA A 27 5.03 -10.13 3.47
N GLY A 28 6.10 -10.93 3.35
CA GLY A 28 6.14 -12.34 3.77
C GLY A 28 5.52 -13.27 2.73
N TYR A 29 5.23 -14.52 3.12
CA TYR A 29 4.49 -15.51 2.31
C TYR A 29 3.01 -15.10 2.08
N ASN A 30 2.79 -13.93 1.48
CA ASN A 30 1.49 -13.30 1.24
C ASN A 30 1.44 -12.76 -0.21
N ALA A 31 0.70 -11.67 -0.46
CA ALA A 31 0.32 -11.23 -1.80
C ALA A 31 1.49 -11.08 -2.78
N ILE A 32 2.58 -10.40 -2.39
CA ILE A 32 3.71 -10.19 -3.32
C ILE A 32 4.40 -11.52 -3.65
N TYR A 33 4.61 -12.39 -2.66
CA TYR A 33 5.25 -13.68 -2.86
C TYR A 33 4.41 -14.63 -3.72
N ASP A 34 3.10 -14.69 -3.48
CA ASP A 34 2.20 -15.52 -4.27
C ASP A 34 2.12 -15.03 -5.72
N LEU A 35 2.01 -13.71 -5.92
CA LEU A 35 2.05 -13.09 -7.25
C LEU A 35 3.39 -13.29 -7.95
N TRP A 36 4.49 -13.30 -7.21
CA TRP A 36 5.80 -13.63 -7.75
C TRP A 36 5.85 -15.06 -8.32
N LYS A 37 5.33 -16.04 -7.57
CA LYS A 37 5.23 -17.43 -8.05
C LYS A 37 4.33 -17.56 -9.28
N GLU A 38 3.17 -16.92 -9.24
CA GLU A 38 2.21 -16.95 -10.36
C GLU A 38 2.82 -16.38 -11.65
N ARG A 39 3.82 -15.50 -11.52
CA ARG A 39 4.56 -14.91 -12.64
C ARG A 39 5.79 -15.69 -13.08
N GLY A 40 5.93 -16.95 -12.65
CA GLY A 40 7.04 -17.81 -13.08
C GLY A 40 8.37 -17.45 -12.44
N CYS A 41 8.32 -16.85 -11.26
CA CYS A 41 9.48 -16.59 -10.43
C CYS A 41 10.55 -15.64 -11.05
N PRO A 42 10.21 -14.41 -11.50
CA PRO A 42 11.20 -13.49 -12.08
C PRO A 42 12.38 -13.23 -11.13
N PHE A 43 13.61 -13.29 -11.66
CA PHE A 43 14.88 -13.13 -10.94
C PHE A 43 15.84 -12.20 -11.69
N ASN A 44 16.65 -11.45 -10.95
CA ASN A 44 17.59 -10.44 -11.48
C ASN A 44 16.92 -9.40 -12.39
N CYS A 45 15.67 -9.05 -12.09
CA CYS A 45 14.92 -8.08 -12.86
C CYS A 45 13.90 -7.32 -12.01
N GLY A 46 13.48 -6.17 -12.54
CA GLY A 46 12.37 -5.40 -12.00
C GLY A 46 11.04 -5.91 -12.53
N TRP A 47 10.01 -5.88 -11.69
CA TRP A 47 8.63 -6.19 -12.04
C TRP A 47 7.67 -5.34 -11.20
N ASN A 48 6.41 -5.28 -11.61
CA ASN A 48 5.40 -4.44 -10.98
C ASN A 48 4.16 -5.24 -10.60
N ILE A 49 3.54 -4.89 -9.49
CA ILE A 49 2.20 -5.34 -9.09
C ILE A 49 1.30 -4.11 -9.12
N SER A 50 0.34 -4.11 -10.03
CA SER A 50 -0.68 -3.08 -10.11
C SER A 50 -1.82 -3.32 -9.12
N MET A 51 -2.65 -2.30 -8.90
CA MET A 51 -3.91 -2.44 -8.17
C MET A 51 -4.81 -3.54 -8.77
N GLU A 52 -4.80 -3.73 -10.09
CA GLU A 52 -5.57 -4.80 -10.74
C GLU A 52 -5.04 -6.19 -10.38
N ASP A 53 -3.72 -6.34 -10.28
CA ASP A 53 -3.09 -7.60 -9.85
C ASP A 53 -3.48 -7.94 -8.40
N LEU A 54 -3.42 -6.94 -7.51
CA LEU A 54 -3.86 -7.12 -6.11
C LEU A 54 -5.35 -7.44 -6.03
N ASN A 55 -6.18 -6.75 -6.82
CA ASN A 55 -7.62 -7.03 -6.90
C ASN A 55 -7.88 -8.47 -7.32
N LYS A 56 -7.29 -8.94 -8.42
CA LYS A 56 -7.44 -10.32 -8.90
C LYS A 56 -7.00 -11.33 -7.85
N TYR A 57 -5.86 -11.07 -7.18
CA TYR A 57 -5.37 -11.92 -6.11
C TYR A 57 -6.37 -12.02 -4.94
N TYR A 58 -6.88 -10.90 -4.44
CA TYR A 58 -7.82 -10.90 -3.31
C TYR A 58 -9.23 -11.37 -3.69
N GLN A 59 -9.70 -11.11 -4.91
CA GLN A 59 -10.92 -11.69 -5.47
C GLN A 59 -10.87 -13.22 -5.47
N LYS A 60 -9.76 -13.79 -5.95
CA LYS A 60 -9.51 -15.25 -5.90
C LYS A 60 -9.42 -15.76 -4.46
N LYS A 61 -8.67 -15.07 -3.60
CA LYS A 61 -8.46 -15.47 -2.19
C LYS A 61 -9.73 -15.44 -1.35
N LEU A 62 -10.63 -14.48 -1.61
CA LEU A 62 -11.88 -14.29 -0.89
C LEU A 62 -13.09 -14.89 -1.61
N ASN A 63 -12.89 -15.51 -2.78
CA ASN A 63 -13.92 -16.09 -3.63
C ASN A 63 -15.08 -15.11 -3.94
N THR A 64 -14.73 -13.96 -4.51
CA THR A 64 -15.63 -12.83 -4.76
C THR A 64 -15.21 -12.08 -6.02
N ASN A 65 -16.14 -11.30 -6.59
CA ASN A 65 -15.90 -10.41 -7.73
C ASN A 65 -15.86 -8.92 -7.33
N SER A 66 -15.84 -8.63 -6.03
CA SER A 66 -15.78 -7.27 -5.49
C SER A 66 -14.51 -6.54 -5.95
N ALA A 67 -14.65 -5.24 -6.20
CA ALA A 67 -13.51 -4.36 -6.43
C ALA A 67 -13.05 -3.75 -5.11
N TYR A 68 -11.75 -3.84 -4.85
CA TYR A 68 -11.12 -3.45 -3.60
C TYR A 68 -10.13 -2.31 -3.77
N HIS A 69 -10.06 -1.51 -2.72
CA HIS A 69 -9.07 -0.48 -2.46
C HIS A 69 -8.13 -0.96 -1.35
N PHE A 70 -6.82 -0.78 -1.55
CA PHE A 70 -5.77 -1.28 -0.66
C PHE A 70 -5.21 -0.14 0.18
N ILE A 71 -5.76 0.05 1.37
CA ILE A 71 -5.53 1.24 2.19
C ILE A 71 -4.59 0.95 3.35
N ILE A 72 -3.68 1.88 3.60
CA ILE A 72 -2.80 1.92 4.76
C ILE A 72 -3.34 3.01 5.70
N ASP A 73 -3.72 2.61 6.92
CA ASP A 73 -3.82 3.55 8.04
C ASP A 73 -2.41 3.75 8.61
N PHE A 74 -1.82 4.91 8.33
CA PHE A 74 -0.44 5.20 8.71
C PHE A 74 -0.27 5.23 10.23
N ASP A 75 -1.25 5.79 10.94
CA ASP A 75 -1.18 6.05 12.37
C ASP A 75 -2.48 5.62 13.07
N PRO A 76 -2.71 4.29 13.21
CA PRO A 76 -3.97 3.76 13.70
C PRO A 76 -4.33 4.21 15.12
N ASN A 77 -3.32 4.45 15.95
CA ASN A 77 -3.46 4.81 17.36
C ASN A 77 -3.39 6.33 17.60
N SER A 78 -3.30 7.15 16.55
CA SER A 78 -3.24 8.60 16.70
C SER A 78 -4.51 9.15 17.35
N LYS A 79 -4.32 10.19 18.15
CA LYS A 79 -5.40 11.02 18.73
C LYS A 79 -5.39 12.45 18.20
N SER A 80 -4.63 12.71 17.13
CA SER A 80 -4.46 14.04 16.56
C SER A 80 -4.52 14.07 15.04
N ARG A 81 -4.48 12.91 14.36
CA ARG A 81 -4.58 12.83 12.91
C ARG A 81 -5.20 11.53 12.42
N ILE A 82 -5.78 11.57 11.23
CA ILE A 82 -6.19 10.39 10.46
C ILE A 82 -5.47 10.48 9.11
N GLY A 83 -4.67 9.48 8.78
CA GLY A 83 -3.91 9.42 7.53
C GLY A 83 -4.13 8.08 6.84
N LEU A 84 -5.03 8.08 5.85
CA LEU A 84 -5.36 6.92 5.02
C LEU A 84 -4.78 7.12 3.62
N ILE A 85 -3.93 6.19 3.23
CA ILE A 85 -3.19 6.22 1.97
C ILE A 85 -3.50 4.96 1.19
N GLU A 86 -3.83 5.08 -0.09
CA GLU A 86 -4.05 3.93 -0.96
C GLU A 86 -2.82 3.56 -1.76
N ILE A 87 -2.60 2.26 -1.93
CA ILE A 87 -1.57 1.69 -2.79
C ILE A 87 -2.12 1.51 -4.20
N LEU A 88 -1.41 2.07 -5.18
CA LEU A 88 -1.77 2.01 -6.59
C LEU A 88 -0.88 1.04 -7.37
N ASP A 89 0.43 1.05 -7.10
CA ASP A 89 1.40 0.13 -7.67
C ASP A 89 2.50 -0.20 -6.66
N ILE A 90 3.04 -1.41 -6.78
CA ILE A 90 4.21 -1.89 -6.05
C ILE A 90 5.26 -2.29 -7.07
N TYR A 91 6.39 -1.60 -7.08
CA TYR A 91 7.53 -1.96 -7.92
C TYR A 91 8.53 -2.76 -7.10
N VAL A 92 8.92 -3.91 -7.62
CA VAL A 92 9.74 -4.88 -6.92
C VAL A 92 10.95 -5.22 -7.78
N PHE A 93 12.11 -5.36 -7.15
CA PHE A 93 13.28 -5.92 -7.79
C PHE A 93 13.74 -7.15 -7.01
N THR A 94 14.16 -8.15 -7.77
CA THR A 94 14.45 -9.48 -7.25
C THR A 94 15.90 -9.77 -7.56
N VAL A 95 16.71 -9.97 -6.52
CA VAL A 95 18.13 -10.29 -6.65
C VAL A 95 18.29 -11.77 -6.36
N GLY A 96 18.71 -12.55 -7.34
CA GLY A 96 19.11 -13.94 -7.11
C GLY A 96 20.46 -14.00 -6.41
N SER A 97 20.62 -14.89 -5.43
CA SER A 97 21.95 -15.31 -5.00
C SER A 97 22.55 -16.28 -6.02
N ASP A 98 23.87 -16.30 -6.11
CA ASP A 98 24.60 -17.35 -6.82
C ASP A 98 24.06 -18.72 -6.36
N ASN A 99 23.65 -19.55 -7.32
CA ASN A 99 22.99 -20.86 -7.19
C ASN A 99 21.44 -20.90 -7.13
N GLY A 100 20.73 -19.78 -7.24
CA GLY A 100 19.27 -19.77 -7.39
C GLY A 100 18.47 -20.31 -6.20
N LYS A 101 19.12 -20.47 -5.05
CA LYS A 101 18.52 -21.04 -3.82
C LYS A 101 18.08 -20.00 -2.80
N ASN A 102 18.70 -18.81 -2.81
CA ASN A 102 18.27 -17.69 -1.97
C ASN A 102 17.93 -16.53 -2.89
N ILE A 103 16.71 -16.00 -2.81
CA ILE A 103 16.33 -14.81 -3.55
C ILE A 103 16.07 -13.70 -2.53
N ALA A 104 16.76 -12.58 -2.69
CA ALA A 104 16.51 -11.37 -1.93
C ALA A 104 15.50 -10.52 -2.71
N TRP A 105 14.37 -10.23 -2.08
CA TRP A 105 13.31 -9.40 -2.65
C TRP A 105 13.38 -8.02 -2.02
N ASN A 106 13.43 -6.99 -2.84
CA ASN A 106 13.36 -5.62 -2.36
C ASN A 106 12.22 -4.93 -3.13
N PRO A 107 11.00 -4.83 -2.57
CA PRO A 107 10.06 -3.84 -3.05
C PRO A 107 10.75 -2.49 -2.98
N LEU A 108 10.98 -1.90 -4.14
CA LEU A 108 11.79 -0.70 -4.29
C LEU A 108 10.94 0.55 -4.10
N MET A 109 9.66 0.47 -4.45
CA MET A 109 8.84 1.66 -4.60
C MET A 109 7.34 1.35 -4.50
N LEU A 110 6.60 2.17 -3.77
CA LEU A 110 5.15 2.22 -3.81
C LEU A 110 4.70 3.49 -4.53
N ARG A 111 3.81 3.36 -5.51
CA ARG A 111 2.99 4.48 -5.99
C ARG A 111 1.72 4.51 -5.18
N MET A 112 1.43 5.66 -4.57
CA MET A 112 0.35 5.80 -3.61
C MET A 112 -0.39 7.11 -3.81
N GLN A 113 -1.54 7.23 -3.18
CA GLN A 113 -2.31 8.46 -3.14
C GLN A 113 -2.98 8.66 -1.79
N ASP A 114 -3.16 9.90 -1.39
CA ASP A 114 -3.96 10.24 -0.22
C ASP A 114 -5.44 9.95 -0.48
N ILE A 115 -6.08 9.27 0.45
CA ILE A 115 -7.53 9.04 0.46
C ILE A 115 -8.20 9.95 1.48
N LEU A 116 -7.60 10.06 2.67
CA LEU A 116 -8.07 10.91 3.74
C LEU A 116 -6.87 11.34 4.57
N TYR A 117 -6.61 12.65 4.64
CA TYR A 117 -5.62 13.21 5.54
C TYR A 117 -6.24 14.38 6.31
N GLU A 118 -6.48 14.17 7.59
CA GLU A 118 -7.01 15.20 8.49
C GLU A 118 -6.14 15.31 9.74
N GLU A 119 -5.69 16.53 10.03
CA GLU A 119 -5.01 16.88 11.27
C GLU A 119 -5.96 17.70 12.15
N TYR A 120 -5.99 17.37 13.43
CA TYR A 120 -6.85 17.99 14.41
C TYR A 120 -6.01 18.68 15.48
N SER A 121 -6.38 19.92 15.78
CA SER A 121 -5.91 20.59 17.00
C SER A 121 -6.38 19.85 18.24
N ASP A 122 -5.68 20.02 19.36
CA ASP A 122 -6.05 19.46 20.66
C ASP A 122 -7.57 19.63 20.94
N ASN A 123 -8.22 18.54 21.37
CA ASN A 123 -9.66 18.41 21.66
C ASN A 123 -10.63 18.40 20.47
N LYS A 124 -10.18 18.54 19.22
CA LYS A 124 -11.06 18.43 18.02
C LYS A 124 -11.04 17.06 17.37
N PHE A 125 -10.16 16.17 17.82
CA PHE A 125 -10.09 14.82 17.29
C PHE A 125 -11.43 14.08 17.51
N PRO A 126 -11.97 13.38 16.50
CA PRO A 126 -13.23 12.68 16.63
C PRO A 126 -13.18 11.65 17.77
N ALA A 127 -14.20 11.66 18.63
CA ALA A 127 -14.31 10.70 19.73
C ALA A 127 -14.40 9.25 19.24
N ASP A 128 -14.93 9.05 18.03
CA ASP A 128 -15.05 7.76 17.36
C ASP A 128 -14.40 7.84 15.97
N LYS A 129 -13.10 7.55 15.91
CA LYS A 129 -12.32 7.47 14.67
C LYS A 129 -12.90 6.41 13.72
N GLU A 130 -13.34 5.26 14.25
CA GLU A 130 -13.85 4.14 13.45
C GLU A 130 -15.08 4.56 12.65
N LYS A 131 -15.96 5.36 13.24
CA LYS A 131 -17.11 5.93 12.53
C LYS A 131 -16.69 6.81 11.36
N VAL A 132 -15.64 7.62 11.50
CA VAL A 132 -15.12 8.48 10.41
C VAL A 132 -14.58 7.63 9.26
N ILE A 133 -13.86 6.56 9.56
CA ILE A 133 -13.22 5.71 8.54
C ILE A 133 -14.11 4.56 8.02
N SER A 134 -15.32 4.40 8.58
CA SER A 134 -16.28 3.36 8.19
C SER A 134 -16.94 3.58 6.82
N GLN A 135 -16.95 4.82 6.34
CA GLN A 135 -17.52 5.15 5.04
C GLN A 135 -16.87 6.43 4.52
N ILE A 136 -16.01 6.29 3.52
CA ILE A 136 -15.23 7.42 3.00
C ILE A 136 -15.71 7.69 1.58
N LYS A 137 -16.07 8.95 1.30
CA LYS A 137 -16.27 9.40 -0.08
C LYS A 137 -14.92 9.36 -0.78
N TYR A 138 -14.82 8.56 -1.83
CA TYR A 138 -13.58 8.40 -2.56
C TYR A 138 -13.26 9.73 -3.28
N PRO A 139 -12.02 10.25 -3.18
CA PRO A 139 -11.70 11.55 -3.75
C PRO A 139 -11.92 11.58 -5.27
N SER A 140 -12.35 12.72 -5.78
CA SER A 140 -12.42 12.92 -7.23
C SER A 140 -11.01 12.98 -7.83
N LYS A 141 -10.89 12.72 -9.14
CA LYS A 141 -9.60 12.70 -9.84
C LYS A 141 -8.78 13.99 -9.69
N ILE A 142 -9.44 15.12 -9.46
CA ILE A 142 -8.81 16.44 -9.30
C ILE A 142 -8.21 16.61 -7.88
N GLU A 143 -8.79 15.94 -6.89
CA GLU A 143 -8.37 15.99 -5.48
C GLU A 143 -7.25 14.98 -5.16
N LEU A 144 -7.11 13.94 -5.99
CA LEU A 144 -6.09 12.92 -5.82
C LEU A 144 -4.68 13.50 -5.97
N LYS A 145 -3.89 13.36 -4.90
CA LYS A 145 -2.47 13.68 -4.89
C LYS A 145 -1.68 12.40 -4.85
N GLU A 146 -1.17 11.99 -6.02
CA GLU A 146 -0.28 10.85 -6.11
C GLU A 146 1.12 11.21 -5.63
N PHE A 147 1.74 10.28 -4.91
CA PHE A 147 3.13 10.37 -4.50
C PHE A 147 3.80 8.99 -4.58
N VAL A 148 5.12 9.01 -4.39
CA VAL A 148 5.97 7.82 -4.53
C VAL A 148 6.81 7.69 -3.27
N GLU A 149 6.79 6.50 -2.67
CA GLU A 149 7.59 6.18 -1.49
C GLU A 149 8.59 5.10 -1.84
N PHE A 150 9.88 5.36 -1.57
CA PHE A 150 10.92 4.35 -1.65
C PHE A 150 10.98 3.60 -0.32
N LEU A 151 10.75 2.30 -0.39
CA LEU A 151 10.88 1.41 0.75
C LEU A 151 12.19 0.65 0.64
N TYR A 152 13.03 0.72 1.67
CA TYR A 152 14.12 -0.24 1.83
C TYR A 152 13.61 -1.42 2.66
N LEU A 153 13.27 -2.49 1.97
CA LEU A 153 12.96 -3.78 2.56
C LEU A 153 14.17 -4.69 2.39
N ASN A 154 14.51 -5.45 3.43
CA ASN A 154 15.52 -6.50 3.37
C ASN A 154 14.85 -7.82 3.76
N GLY A 155 14.91 -8.83 2.91
CA GLY A 155 14.25 -10.12 3.14
C GLY A 155 14.69 -11.20 2.15
N ASP A 156 14.46 -12.45 2.52
CA ASP A 156 14.72 -13.63 1.69
C ASP A 156 13.41 -14.27 1.19
N ASP A 157 13.50 -15.49 0.64
CA ASP A 157 12.35 -16.29 0.18
C ASP A 157 11.45 -16.76 1.32
N LYS A 158 11.82 -16.55 2.59
CA LYS A 158 11.12 -17.03 3.78
C LYS A 158 10.63 -15.95 4.72
N TYR A 159 11.32 -14.83 4.79
CA TYR A 159 11.04 -13.78 5.76
C TYR A 159 11.48 -12.40 5.29
N TRP A 160 10.65 -11.41 5.55
CA TRP A 160 10.92 -10.01 5.22
C TRP A 160 10.89 -9.15 6.48
N ASN A 161 11.86 -8.24 6.59
CA ASN A 161 11.88 -7.19 7.60
C ASN A 161 11.65 -5.82 6.95
N TRP A 162 10.71 -5.06 7.52
CA TRP A 162 10.61 -3.63 7.28
C TRP A 162 11.80 -2.94 7.98
N GLY A 163 12.75 -2.41 7.20
CA GLY A 163 14.01 -1.87 7.74
C GLY A 163 14.80 -2.86 8.62
N ARG A 164 15.70 -2.34 9.47
CA ARG A 164 16.65 -3.19 10.25
C ARG A 164 16.00 -3.93 11.43
N ASN A 165 14.88 -3.42 11.96
CA ASN A 165 14.22 -3.90 13.19
C ASN A 165 12.67 -3.94 13.10
N GLY A 166 12.08 -4.07 11.91
CA GLY A 166 10.62 -3.93 11.74
C GLY A 166 10.12 -2.47 11.71
N MET A 167 11.04 -1.50 11.61
CA MET A 167 10.72 -0.09 11.39
C MET A 167 10.84 0.26 9.92
N THR A 168 9.80 0.85 9.34
CA THR A 168 9.81 1.38 7.98
C THR A 168 10.87 2.49 7.86
N ASN A 169 12.04 2.16 7.29
CA ASN A 169 12.99 3.18 6.82
C ASN A 169 12.54 3.64 5.43
N ALA A 170 11.41 4.34 5.41
CA ALA A 170 10.91 5.01 4.22
C ALA A 170 11.39 6.46 4.21
N VAL A 171 11.70 6.97 3.02
CA VAL A 171 11.76 8.41 2.79
C VAL A 171 10.51 8.76 1.99
N PHE A 172 9.57 9.47 2.63
CA PHE A 172 8.45 10.09 1.95
C PHE A 172 8.98 11.15 1.00
N ILE A 173 8.86 10.91 -0.29
CA ILE A 173 9.13 11.94 -1.28
C ILE A 173 7.78 12.51 -1.70
N GLN A 174 7.37 13.58 -1.01
CA GLN A 174 6.22 14.39 -1.45
C GLN A 174 6.43 14.86 -2.90
N GLY A 175 5.33 15.09 -3.63
CA GLY A 175 5.37 15.43 -5.06
C GLY A 175 6.29 16.60 -5.42
N GLU A 176 6.39 17.61 -4.55
CA GLU A 176 7.28 18.77 -4.75
C GLU A 176 8.76 18.39 -4.60
N VAL A 177 9.10 17.57 -3.61
CA VAL A 177 10.45 17.07 -3.36
C VAL A 177 10.89 16.13 -4.49
N ARG A 178 9.97 15.36 -5.08
CA ARG A 178 10.22 14.55 -6.27
C ARG A 178 10.63 15.41 -7.47
N ASN A 179 9.94 16.53 -7.69
CA ASN A 179 10.27 17.44 -8.80
C ASN A 179 11.68 18.04 -8.65
N TYR A 180 12.11 18.31 -7.42
CA TYR A 180 13.48 18.72 -7.13
C TYR A 180 14.50 17.63 -7.48
N PHE A 181 14.30 16.39 -7.02
CA PHE A 181 15.25 15.31 -7.28
C PHE A 181 15.30 14.82 -8.75
N LYS A 182 14.19 14.92 -9.50
CA LYS A 182 14.16 14.61 -10.96
C LYS A 182 15.09 15.49 -11.81
N GLN A 183 15.63 16.58 -11.26
CA GLN A 183 16.59 17.44 -11.97
C GLN A 183 18.03 16.93 -11.86
N TYR A 184 18.31 16.02 -10.93
CA TYR A 184 19.67 15.56 -10.59
C TYR A 184 19.90 14.06 -10.84
N PHE A 185 18.85 13.31 -11.19
CA PHE A 185 18.86 11.89 -11.54
C PHE A 185 18.00 11.66 -12.80
#